data_AF-A0A356WTR2-F1
#
_entry.id   AF-A0A356WTR2-F1
#
_cell.length_a   1.000
_cell.length_b   1.000
_cell.length_c   1.000
_cell.angle_alpha   90.00
_cell.angle_beta   90.00
_cell.angle_gamma   90.00
#
_symmetry.space_group_name_H-M   'P 1'
#
loop_
_entity.id
_entity.type
_entity.pdbx_description
1 polymer ?
#
loop_
_entity_poly.entity_id
_entity_poly.type
_entity_poly.pdbx_seq_one_letter_code
_entity_poly.pdbx_strand_id
1 'polypeptide(L)'
;GESVSETIDIGIRNPNPPVVISQSVLIDPNGNAQLALNPGNVNPTDWAKLELSRIPSVNLNKNLSYLAEYPHGCTEQVTSQGFPLLYLGNFVSLSDGEKELTNKKIASVIQVLSSRQLPDGGFVYWPGQGFASEWASTYAGHFLVEAKNKGFDVSQSVIGRWVGFQQKLARNWTRIDSHRGYYGISMTELQQAYRLYALALSGNTELGAMNRMREIADLNLQAKWRLAAAYALAGKPDVANSLVFNASDAVEDYRS
;
A
#
# COMPACT_ATOMS: atom_id res chain seq x y z
N GLY A 1 -36.60 -46.21 17.37
CA GLY A 1 -36.59 -44.76 17.14
C GLY A 1 -35.16 -44.39 16.85
N GLU A 2 -34.90 -43.86 15.66
CA GLU A 2 -33.54 -43.48 15.25
C GLU A 2 -33.23 -42.07 15.77
N SER A 3 -32.02 -41.88 16.30
CA SER A 3 -31.52 -40.58 16.73
C SER A 3 -30.39 -40.14 15.80
N VAL A 4 -30.48 -38.89 15.33
CA VAL A 4 -29.43 -38.23 14.53
C VAL A 4 -28.74 -37.20 15.42
N SER A 5 -27.42 -37.16 15.34
CA SER A 5 -26.58 -36.16 16.01
C SER A 5 -25.89 -35.27 14.98
N GLU A 6 -25.91 -33.96 15.22
CA GLU A 6 -25.18 -32.96 14.43
C GLU A 6 -24.15 -32.28 15.34
N THR A 7 -22.91 -32.14 14.85
CA THR A 7 -21.84 -31.41 15.54
C THR A 7 -21.68 -30.05 14.89
N ILE A 8 -21.80 -28.99 15.68
CA ILE A 8 -21.62 -27.61 15.23
C ILE A 8 -20.36 -27.06 15.90
N ASP A 9 -19.35 -26.74 15.08
CA ASP A 9 -18.13 -26.09 15.54
C ASP A 9 -18.35 -24.59 15.68
N ILE A 10 -18.32 -24.09 16.92
CA ILE A 10 -18.41 -22.66 17.21
C ILE A 10 -17.00 -22.14 17.45
N GLY A 11 -16.49 -21.33 16.52
CA GLY A 11 -15.22 -20.64 16.68
C GLY A 11 -15.28 -19.61 17.81
N ILE A 12 -14.61 -19.87 18.93
CA ILE A 12 -14.47 -18.92 20.03
C ILE A 12 -13.30 -17.99 19.70
N ARG A 13 -13.55 -16.67 19.57
CA ARG A 13 -12.50 -15.65 19.51
C ARG A 13 -12.49 -14.85 20.80
N ASN A 14 -11.29 -14.57 21.31
CA ASN A 14 -11.12 -13.63 22.41
C ASN A 14 -11.58 -12.23 21.91
N PRO A 15 -12.53 -11.56 22.58
CA PRO A 15 -12.99 -10.23 22.17
C PRO A 15 -11.92 -9.15 22.31
N ASN A 16 -10.85 -9.40 23.06
CA ASN A 16 -9.74 -8.45 23.19
C ASN A 16 -8.68 -8.69 22.09
N PRO A 17 -8.32 -7.64 21.32
CA PRO A 17 -7.22 -7.74 20.37
C PRO A 17 -5.90 -7.99 21.11
N PRO A 18 -4.94 -8.71 20.49
CA PRO A 18 -3.62 -8.89 21.08
C PRO A 18 -2.91 -7.53 21.23
N VAL A 19 -2.30 -7.31 22.39
CA VAL A 19 -1.47 -6.13 22.65
C VAL A 19 -0.06 -6.43 22.16
N VAL A 20 0.39 -5.72 21.11
CA VAL A 20 1.74 -5.88 20.56
C VAL A 20 2.65 -4.76 21.06
N ILE A 21 3.66 -5.14 21.84
CA ILE A 21 4.71 -4.24 22.32
C ILE A 21 5.96 -4.46 21.47
N SER A 22 6.49 -3.40 20.88
CA SER A 22 7.64 -3.45 19.97
C SER A 22 8.71 -2.45 20.40
N GLN A 23 9.95 -2.89 20.46
CA GLN A 23 11.15 -2.07 20.63
C GLN A 23 12.09 -2.31 19.45
N SER A 24 12.75 -1.26 18.95
CA SER A 24 13.75 -1.36 17.88
C SER A 24 14.93 -0.47 18.20
N VAL A 25 16.14 -0.96 17.96
CA VAL A 25 17.39 -0.23 18.19
C VAL A 25 18.36 -0.48 17.04
N LEU A 26 19.05 0.56 16.59
CA LEU A 26 20.20 0.44 15.70
C LEU A 26 21.43 0.14 16.54
N ILE A 27 22.16 -0.92 16.18
CA ILE A 27 23.38 -1.33 16.88
C ILE A 27 24.56 -1.08 15.95
N ASP A 28 25.48 -0.22 16.38
CA ASP A 28 26.74 0.02 15.69
C ASP A 28 27.63 -1.25 15.70
N PRO A 29 28.61 -1.39 14.79
CA PRO A 29 29.55 -2.50 14.80
C PRO A 29 30.23 -2.65 16.18
N ASN A 30 30.21 -3.88 16.72
CA ASN A 30 30.67 -4.21 18.08
C ASN A 30 29.93 -3.52 19.24
N GLY A 31 28.82 -2.82 18.94
CA GLY A 31 27.92 -2.26 19.94
C GLY A 31 27.10 -3.34 20.63
N ASN A 32 26.53 -2.97 21.77
CA ASN A 32 25.48 -3.74 22.44
C ASN A 32 24.27 -2.83 22.64
N ALA A 33 23.08 -3.42 22.67
CA ALA A 33 21.86 -2.71 23.01
C ALA A 33 20.93 -3.63 23.80
N GLN A 34 20.19 -3.03 24.73
CA GLN A 34 19.20 -3.72 25.55
C GLN A 34 17.80 -3.31 25.13
N LEU A 35 16.97 -4.29 24.77
CA LEU A 35 15.57 -4.07 24.43
C LEU A 35 14.72 -4.39 25.68
N ALA A 36 14.16 -3.35 26.31
CA ALA A 36 13.30 -3.50 27.48
C ALA A 36 11.83 -3.67 27.04
N LEU A 37 11.30 -4.89 27.16
CA LEU A 37 9.89 -5.18 26.91
C LEU A 37 9.15 -5.34 28.23
N ASN A 38 8.03 -4.62 28.41
CA ASN A 38 7.18 -4.71 29.59
C ASN A 38 5.77 -5.23 29.20
N PRO A 39 5.61 -6.54 28.93
CA PRO A 39 4.35 -7.10 28.43
C PRO A 39 3.21 -7.19 29.44
N GLY A 40 3.44 -6.87 30.71
CA GLY A 40 2.47 -7.13 31.77
C GLY A 40 2.39 -8.62 32.08
N ASN A 41 1.18 -9.17 32.20
CA ASN A 41 0.96 -10.59 32.48
C ASN A 41 1.09 -11.42 31.21
N VAL A 42 2.01 -12.40 31.21
CA VAL A 42 2.25 -13.31 30.08
C VAL A 42 1.40 -14.57 30.22
N ASN A 43 0.66 -14.91 29.17
CA ASN A 43 -0.17 -16.10 29.04
C ASN A 43 0.51 -17.18 28.16
N PRO A 44 0.11 -18.46 28.24
CA PRO A 44 0.67 -19.53 27.40
C PRO A 44 0.49 -19.35 25.89
N THR A 45 -0.46 -18.50 25.47
CA THR A 45 -0.72 -18.18 24.05
C THR A 45 0.08 -16.98 23.54
N ASP A 46 0.83 -16.30 24.40
CA ASP A 46 1.62 -15.14 24.02
C ASP A 46 2.90 -15.57 23.28
N TRP A 47 3.38 -14.73 22.39
CA TRP A 47 4.56 -15.00 21.56
C TRP A 47 5.54 -13.84 21.59
N ALA A 48 6.81 -14.13 21.38
CA ALA A 48 7.87 -13.14 21.22
C ALA A 48 8.64 -13.42 19.92
N LYS A 49 8.97 -12.35 19.19
CA LYS A 49 9.77 -12.43 17.96
C LYS A 49 10.91 -11.42 18.03
N LEU A 50 12.14 -11.88 17.80
CA LEU A 50 13.32 -11.04 17.64
C LEU A 50 13.72 -11.01 16.15
N GLU A 51 13.87 -9.81 15.60
CA GLU A 51 14.34 -9.59 14.23
C GLU A 51 15.66 -8.84 14.28
N LEU A 52 16.68 -9.38 13.61
CA LEU A 52 17.98 -8.72 13.42
C LEU A 52 18.16 -8.47 11.92
N SER A 53 18.29 -7.19 11.55
CA SER A 53 18.47 -6.77 10.16
C SER A 53 19.67 -5.83 10.05
N ARG A 54 20.37 -5.89 8.91
CA ARG A 54 21.46 -4.96 8.54
C ARG A 54 20.93 -3.66 7.90
N ILE A 55 19.62 -3.57 7.70
CA ILE A 55 18.92 -2.39 7.20
C ILE A 55 18.03 -1.91 8.37
N PRO A 56 17.93 -0.59 8.65
CA PRO A 56 17.07 -0.07 9.70
C PRO A 56 15.70 -0.75 9.65
N SER A 57 15.29 -1.36 10.77
CA SER A 57 14.13 -2.23 10.81
C SER A 57 12.88 -1.43 10.44
N VAL A 58 12.38 -1.58 9.22
CA VAL A 58 11.05 -1.07 8.80
C VAL A 58 9.97 -1.98 9.39
N ASN A 59 10.08 -2.39 10.66
CA ASN A 59 9.13 -3.23 11.41
C ASN A 59 8.38 -4.24 10.52
N LEU A 60 9.09 -4.96 9.62
CA LEU A 60 8.46 -5.68 8.52
C LEU A 60 7.52 -6.75 9.08
N ASN A 61 7.94 -7.41 10.15
CA ASN A 61 7.14 -8.41 10.83
C ASN A 61 5.87 -7.87 11.49
N LYS A 62 5.92 -6.69 12.13
CA LYS A 62 4.72 -6.07 12.73
C LYS A 62 3.70 -5.70 11.65
N ASN A 63 4.17 -5.15 10.53
CA ASN A 63 3.33 -4.81 9.39
C ASN A 63 2.76 -6.08 8.74
N LEU A 64 3.57 -7.12 8.53
CA LEU A 64 3.15 -8.40 7.95
C LEU A 64 2.14 -9.16 8.82
N SER A 65 2.36 -9.24 10.14
CA SER A 65 1.44 -9.92 11.07
C SER A 65 0.12 -9.16 11.24
N TYR A 66 0.17 -7.82 11.35
CA TYR A 66 -1.03 -6.98 11.41
C TYR A 66 -1.88 -7.12 10.13
N LEU A 67 -1.24 -7.27 8.97
CA LEU A 67 -1.92 -7.50 7.71
C LEU A 67 -2.50 -8.92 7.59
N ALA A 68 -1.88 -9.93 8.17
CA ALA A 68 -2.36 -11.32 8.10
C ALA A 68 -3.64 -11.57 8.93
N GLU A 69 -3.84 -10.86 10.04
CA GLU A 69 -4.92 -11.12 11.01
C GLU A 69 -6.10 -10.16 10.94
N TYR A 70 -6.02 -9.05 10.16
CA TYR A 70 -7.04 -8.00 10.23
C TYR A 70 -8.40 -8.44 9.62
N PRO A 71 -9.50 -8.43 10.39
CA PRO A 71 -10.77 -9.06 10.01
C PRO A 71 -11.69 -8.20 9.12
N HIS A 72 -11.18 -7.14 8.46
CA HIS A 72 -12.03 -6.23 7.66
C HIS A 72 -11.50 -6.03 6.23
N GLY A 73 -12.46 -5.94 5.30
CA GLY A 73 -12.27 -6.13 3.87
C GLY A 73 -12.39 -4.86 3.03
N CYS A 74 -11.89 -3.70 3.48
CA CYS A 74 -11.70 -2.56 2.57
C CYS A 74 -10.78 -2.94 1.43
N THR A 75 -10.84 -2.21 0.32
CA THR A 75 -9.90 -2.38 -0.79
C THR A 75 -8.49 -2.00 -0.40
N GLU A 76 -8.27 -0.93 0.37
CA GLU A 76 -6.93 -0.59 0.86
C GLU A 76 -6.33 -1.67 1.75
N GLN A 77 -7.14 -2.26 2.64
CA GLN A 77 -6.68 -3.30 3.56
C GLN A 77 -6.21 -4.53 2.77
N VAL A 78 -7.05 -5.02 1.84
CA VAL A 78 -6.70 -6.16 0.98
C VAL A 78 -5.46 -5.85 0.14
N THR A 79 -5.35 -4.64 -0.40
CA THR A 79 -4.17 -4.18 -1.15
C THR A 79 -2.91 -4.21 -0.28
N SER A 80 -3.00 -3.67 0.94
CA SER A 80 -1.88 -3.66 1.89
C SER A 80 -1.44 -5.07 2.28
N GLN A 81 -2.32 -6.07 2.34
CA GLN A 81 -1.93 -7.47 2.60
C GLN A 81 -1.02 -8.03 1.50
N GLY A 82 -1.25 -7.64 0.25
CA GLY A 82 -0.49 -8.15 -0.90
C GLY A 82 0.86 -7.47 -1.08
N PHE A 83 0.95 -6.16 -0.84
CA PHE A 83 2.14 -5.37 -1.19
C PHE A 83 3.44 -5.90 -0.58
N PRO A 84 3.54 -6.14 0.74
CA PRO A 84 4.75 -6.69 1.33
C PRO A 84 5.14 -8.05 0.75
N LEU A 85 4.15 -8.89 0.43
CA LEU A 85 4.36 -10.23 -0.10
C LEU A 85 5.01 -10.20 -1.49
N LEU A 86 4.69 -9.19 -2.32
CA LEU A 86 5.34 -9.00 -3.63
C LEU A 86 6.86 -8.82 -3.52
N TYR A 87 7.36 -8.28 -2.42
CA TYR A 87 8.78 -7.98 -2.22
C TYR A 87 9.43 -8.84 -1.14
N LEU A 88 8.70 -9.73 -0.48
CA LEU A 88 9.22 -10.53 0.65
C LEU A 88 10.50 -11.29 0.26
N GLY A 89 10.51 -11.92 -0.91
CA GLY A 89 11.67 -12.65 -1.43
C GLY A 89 12.90 -11.79 -1.74
N ASN A 90 12.79 -10.45 -1.77
CA ASN A 90 13.94 -9.56 -1.93
C ASN A 90 14.72 -9.39 -0.61
N PHE A 91 14.10 -9.66 0.53
CA PHE A 91 14.68 -9.41 1.85
C PHE A 91 14.99 -10.70 2.62
N VAL A 92 14.25 -11.78 2.35
CA VAL A 92 14.41 -13.07 3.01
C VAL A 92 14.45 -14.22 2.01
N SER A 93 15.24 -15.24 2.32
CA SER A 93 15.20 -16.51 1.58
C SER A 93 14.01 -17.32 2.05
N LEU A 94 13.09 -17.61 1.14
CA LEU A 94 11.90 -18.42 1.41
C LEU A 94 12.15 -19.87 1.00
N SER A 95 11.68 -20.82 1.82
CA SER A 95 11.53 -22.22 1.41
C SER A 95 10.50 -22.34 0.27
N ASP A 96 10.50 -23.46 -0.45
CA ASP A 96 9.58 -23.64 -1.57
C ASP A 96 8.10 -23.66 -1.14
N GLY A 97 7.81 -24.21 0.06
CA GLY A 97 6.47 -24.15 0.64
C GLY A 97 6.03 -22.72 1.01
N GLU A 98 6.94 -21.90 1.55
CA GLU A 98 6.65 -20.48 1.83
C GLU A 98 6.45 -19.67 0.56
N LYS A 99 7.22 -19.94 -0.51
CA LYS A 99 7.02 -19.31 -1.82
C LYS A 99 5.64 -19.66 -2.39
N GLU A 100 5.26 -20.94 -2.34
CA GLU A 100 3.96 -21.38 -2.83
C GLU A 100 2.81 -20.71 -2.06
N LEU A 101 2.88 -20.68 -0.72
CA LEU A 101 1.89 -20.01 0.11
C LEU A 101 1.80 -18.50 -0.18
N THR A 102 2.96 -17.85 -0.32
CA THR A 102 3.06 -16.42 -0.66
C THR A 102 2.41 -16.15 -2.02
N ASN A 103 2.74 -16.95 -3.04
CA ASN A 103 2.18 -16.81 -4.38
C ASN A 103 0.66 -17.02 -4.39
N LYS A 104 0.15 -18.02 -3.67
CA LYS A 104 -1.29 -18.26 -3.51
C LYS A 104 -1.99 -17.07 -2.85
N LYS A 105 -1.38 -16.47 -1.82
CA LYS A 105 -1.93 -15.30 -1.15
C LYS A 105 -1.97 -14.07 -2.07
N ILE A 106 -0.91 -13.83 -2.86
CA ILE A 106 -0.87 -12.75 -3.85
C ILE A 106 -1.95 -12.96 -4.92
N ALA A 107 -2.09 -14.17 -5.46
CA ALA A 107 -3.14 -14.50 -6.43
C ALA A 107 -4.55 -14.26 -5.87
N SER A 108 -4.79 -14.62 -4.60
CA SER A 108 -6.04 -14.34 -3.91
C SER A 108 -6.30 -12.82 -3.78
N VAL A 109 -5.29 -12.03 -3.43
CA VAL A 109 -5.41 -10.56 -3.38
C VAL A 109 -5.77 -10.00 -4.75
N ILE A 110 -5.09 -10.42 -5.82
CA ILE A 110 -5.39 -10.00 -7.20
C ILE A 110 -6.84 -10.30 -7.57
N GLN A 111 -7.33 -11.50 -7.24
CA GLN A 111 -8.71 -11.91 -7.52
C GLN A 111 -9.73 -11.04 -6.77
N VAL A 112 -9.51 -10.78 -5.48
CA VAL A 112 -10.39 -9.96 -4.65
C VAL A 112 -10.41 -8.50 -5.12
N LEU A 113 -9.26 -7.94 -5.50
CA LEU A 113 -9.23 -6.57 -6.04
C LEU A 113 -9.95 -6.51 -7.39
N SER A 114 -9.71 -7.48 -8.27
CA SER A 114 -10.36 -7.55 -9.59
C SER A 114 -11.89 -7.62 -9.48
N SER A 115 -12.43 -8.35 -8.49
CA SER A 115 -13.88 -8.44 -8.27
C SER A 115 -14.51 -7.16 -7.69
N ARG A 116 -13.68 -6.23 -7.20
CA ARG A 116 -14.09 -4.92 -6.66
C ARG A 116 -13.98 -3.80 -7.69
N GLN A 117 -13.54 -4.10 -8.90
CA GLN A 117 -13.50 -3.13 -9.98
C GLN A 117 -14.91 -2.89 -10.54
N LEU A 118 -15.30 -1.63 -10.60
CA LEU A 118 -16.56 -1.17 -11.17
C LEU A 118 -16.49 -1.09 -12.71
N PRO A 119 -17.64 -0.98 -13.40
CA PRO A 119 -17.68 -0.84 -14.85
C PRO A 119 -16.92 0.39 -15.39
N ASP A 120 -16.82 1.45 -14.60
CA ASP A 120 -16.07 2.66 -14.94
C ASP A 120 -14.54 2.49 -14.84
N GLY A 121 -14.07 1.35 -14.34
CA GLY A 121 -12.66 1.00 -14.18
C GLY A 121 -12.06 1.35 -12.82
N GLY A 122 -12.79 2.10 -11.98
CA GLY A 122 -12.40 2.38 -10.60
C GLY A 122 -12.67 1.20 -9.67
N PHE A 123 -12.22 1.30 -8.43
CA PHE A 123 -12.41 0.28 -7.39
C PHE A 123 -13.23 0.84 -6.25
N VAL A 124 -14.15 0.03 -5.72
CA VAL A 124 -14.92 0.38 -4.52
C VAL A 124 -14.01 0.46 -3.30
N TYR A 125 -14.35 1.31 -2.33
CA TYR A 125 -13.66 1.30 -1.03
C TYR A 125 -14.13 0.10 -0.19
N TRP A 126 -15.46 -0.04 -0.06
CA TRP A 126 -16.10 -1.17 0.60
C TRP A 126 -16.84 -2.04 -0.42
N PRO A 127 -16.81 -3.39 -0.26
CA PRO A 127 -17.64 -4.28 -1.06
C PRO A 127 -19.13 -3.86 -1.02
N GLY A 128 -19.78 -3.88 -2.19
CA GLY A 128 -21.20 -3.51 -2.33
C GLY A 128 -21.45 -2.02 -2.61
N GLN A 129 -20.44 -1.15 -2.60
CA GLN A 129 -20.61 0.23 -3.04
C GLN A 129 -20.81 0.33 -4.56
N GLY A 130 -21.62 1.30 -5.00
CA GLY A 130 -21.86 1.58 -6.41
C GLY A 130 -20.95 2.65 -7.02
N PHE A 131 -19.97 3.15 -6.27
CA PHE A 131 -19.07 4.23 -6.69
C PHE A 131 -17.62 3.92 -6.33
N ALA A 132 -16.70 4.41 -7.15
CA ALA A 132 -15.27 4.22 -6.94
C ALA A 132 -14.71 5.19 -5.90
N SER A 133 -13.73 4.75 -5.13
CA SER A 133 -12.87 5.63 -4.34
C SER A 133 -11.59 5.94 -5.11
N GLU A 134 -11.26 7.22 -5.30
CA GLU A 134 -10.06 7.61 -6.05
C GLU A 134 -8.77 7.06 -5.42
N TRP A 135 -8.67 7.13 -4.09
CA TRP A 135 -7.51 6.65 -3.34
C TRP A 135 -7.39 5.13 -3.44
N ALA A 136 -8.47 4.41 -3.11
CA ALA A 136 -8.50 2.95 -3.21
C ALA A 136 -8.19 2.47 -4.63
N SER A 137 -8.73 3.17 -5.64
CA SER A 137 -8.49 2.85 -7.06
C SER A 137 -7.04 3.05 -7.46
N THR A 138 -6.40 4.11 -6.98
CA THR A 138 -4.99 4.38 -7.27
C THR A 138 -4.09 3.34 -6.60
N TYR A 139 -4.37 3.04 -5.33
CA TYR A 139 -3.58 2.09 -4.56
C TYR A 139 -3.74 0.65 -5.03
N ALA A 140 -4.96 0.18 -5.27
CA ALA A 140 -5.22 -1.16 -5.81
C ALA A 140 -4.61 -1.33 -7.20
N GLY A 141 -4.76 -0.33 -8.07
CA GLY A 141 -4.15 -0.39 -9.40
C GLY A 141 -2.62 -0.38 -9.37
N HIS A 142 -2.00 0.39 -8.48
CA HIS A 142 -0.56 0.34 -8.25
C HIS A 142 -0.11 -1.08 -7.87
N PHE A 143 -0.80 -1.74 -6.93
CA PHE A 143 -0.52 -3.13 -6.58
C PHE A 143 -0.65 -4.07 -7.78
N LEU A 144 -1.74 -3.96 -8.55
CA LEU A 144 -2.00 -4.83 -9.71
C LEU A 144 -0.94 -4.64 -10.80
N VAL A 145 -0.45 -3.42 -11.01
CA VAL A 145 0.66 -3.14 -11.93
C VAL A 145 1.97 -3.76 -11.43
N GLU A 146 2.31 -3.59 -10.16
CA GLU A 146 3.51 -4.20 -9.56
C GLU A 146 3.46 -5.73 -9.58
N ALA A 147 2.29 -6.32 -9.30
CA ALA A 147 2.07 -7.75 -9.38
C ALA A 147 2.29 -8.26 -10.82
N LYS A 148 1.73 -7.56 -11.82
CA LYS A 148 1.96 -7.87 -13.23
C LYS A 148 3.44 -7.76 -13.60
N ASN A 149 4.13 -6.70 -13.16
CA ASN A 149 5.56 -6.50 -13.42
C ASN A 149 6.44 -7.60 -12.79
N LYS A 150 5.96 -8.23 -11.71
CA LYS A 150 6.58 -9.40 -11.06
C LYS A 150 6.18 -10.74 -11.67
N GLY A 151 5.40 -10.75 -12.75
CA GLY A 151 5.02 -11.96 -13.49
C GLY A 151 3.78 -12.68 -12.95
N PHE A 152 3.02 -12.08 -12.03
CA PHE A 152 1.72 -12.62 -11.63
C PHE A 152 0.68 -12.41 -12.73
N ASP A 153 -0.26 -13.35 -12.85
CA ASP A 153 -1.36 -13.24 -13.80
C ASP A 153 -2.36 -12.17 -13.33
N VAL A 154 -2.38 -11.07 -14.08
CA VAL A 154 -3.31 -9.96 -13.87
C VAL A 154 -3.98 -9.66 -15.20
N SER A 155 -5.31 -9.75 -15.23
CA SER A 155 -6.09 -9.55 -16.44
C SER A 155 -5.79 -8.20 -17.11
N GLN A 156 -5.45 -8.24 -18.40
CA GLN A 156 -5.21 -7.05 -19.20
C GLN A 156 -6.45 -6.15 -19.28
N SER A 157 -7.66 -6.72 -19.20
CA SER A 157 -8.92 -5.96 -19.16
C SER A 157 -9.04 -5.16 -17.86
N VAL A 158 -8.66 -5.76 -16.71
CA VAL A 158 -8.67 -5.06 -15.42
C VAL A 158 -7.72 -3.88 -15.44
N ILE A 159 -6.48 -4.07 -15.92
CA ILE A 159 -5.49 -2.99 -16.06
C ILE A 159 -5.98 -1.93 -17.05
N GLY A 160 -6.47 -2.32 -18.23
CA GLY A 160 -6.93 -1.39 -19.26
C GLY A 160 -8.06 -0.48 -18.78
N ARG A 161 -9.07 -1.03 -18.09
CA ARG A 161 -10.14 -0.22 -17.49
C ARG A 161 -9.65 0.71 -16.39
N TRP A 162 -8.74 0.22 -15.53
CA TRP A 162 -8.14 1.04 -14.49
C TRP A 162 -7.32 2.21 -15.08
N VAL A 163 -6.52 1.96 -16.11
CA VAL A 163 -5.80 3.02 -16.84
C VAL A 163 -6.79 4.06 -17.36
N GLY A 164 -7.86 3.64 -18.05
CA GLY A 164 -8.89 4.56 -18.55
C GLY A 164 -9.52 5.42 -17.46
N PHE A 165 -9.85 4.82 -16.31
CA PHE A 165 -10.37 5.51 -15.13
C PHE A 165 -9.37 6.56 -14.60
N GLN A 166 -8.12 6.16 -14.37
CA GLN A 166 -7.08 7.05 -13.83
C GLN A 166 -6.75 8.18 -14.80
N GLN A 167 -6.63 7.91 -16.10
CA GLN A 167 -6.36 8.92 -17.11
C GLN A 167 -7.48 9.97 -17.19
N LYS A 168 -8.75 9.54 -17.12
CA LYS A 168 -9.90 10.46 -17.06
C LYS A 168 -9.78 11.40 -15.86
N LEU A 169 -9.50 10.87 -14.67
CA LEU A 169 -9.34 11.69 -13.46
C LEU A 169 -8.08 12.58 -13.54
N ALA A 170 -6.97 12.08 -14.09
CA ALA A 170 -5.73 12.84 -14.23
C ALA A 170 -5.93 14.08 -15.11
N ARG A 171 -6.65 13.95 -16.23
CA ARG A 171 -6.91 15.05 -17.17
C ARG A 171 -7.89 16.08 -16.62
N ASN A 172 -8.88 15.63 -15.83
CA ASN A 172 -9.92 16.47 -15.26
C ASN A 172 -9.56 17.05 -13.88
N TRP A 173 -8.41 16.67 -13.31
CA TRP A 173 -8.01 17.13 -11.99
C TRP A 173 -7.81 18.65 -11.95
N THR A 174 -8.35 19.25 -10.89
CA THR A 174 -8.18 20.66 -10.54
C THR A 174 -7.65 20.77 -9.12
N ARG A 175 -6.73 21.72 -8.91
CA ARG A 175 -6.19 22.02 -7.57
C ARG A 175 -7.24 22.64 -6.65
N ILE A 176 -8.13 23.46 -7.22
CA ILE A 176 -9.06 24.31 -6.48
C ILE A 176 -10.37 23.55 -6.25
N ASP A 177 -10.68 23.35 -4.98
CA ASP A 177 -12.02 23.11 -4.45
C ASP A 177 -12.24 24.20 -3.40
N SER A 178 -13.21 25.10 -3.65
CA SER A 178 -13.45 26.34 -2.89
C SER A 178 -13.77 26.13 -1.40
N HIS A 179 -13.91 24.87 -0.96
CA HIS A 179 -14.24 24.49 0.41
C HIS A 179 -13.07 23.82 1.17
N ARG A 180 -11.87 23.74 0.59
CA ARG A 180 -10.74 23.00 1.19
C ARG A 180 -9.66 23.94 1.76
N GLY A 181 -9.37 23.80 3.06
CA GLY A 181 -8.19 24.40 3.69
C GLY A 181 -6.88 23.73 3.25
N TYR A 182 -5.74 24.21 3.76
CA TYR A 182 -4.39 23.76 3.38
C TYR A 182 -4.22 22.21 3.34
N TYR A 183 -4.73 21.50 4.35
CA TYR A 183 -4.70 20.04 4.39
C TYR A 183 -5.48 19.38 3.26
N GLY A 184 -6.63 19.94 2.88
CA GLY A 184 -7.45 19.42 1.78
C GLY A 184 -6.79 19.64 0.41
N ILE A 185 -6.04 20.74 0.24
CA ILE A 185 -5.23 21.01 -0.95
C ILE A 185 -4.05 20.01 -1.02
N SER A 186 -3.31 19.85 0.07
CA SER A 186 -2.17 18.91 0.14
C SER A 186 -2.58 17.48 -0.19
N MET A 187 -3.77 17.05 0.27
CA MET A 187 -4.26 15.69 0.00
C MET A 187 -4.72 15.49 -1.45
N THR A 188 -5.34 16.50 -2.09
CA THR A 188 -5.67 16.40 -3.53
C THR A 188 -4.43 16.42 -4.42
N GLU A 189 -3.42 17.20 -4.04
CA GLU A 189 -2.11 17.19 -4.73
C GLU A 189 -1.44 15.82 -4.57
N LEU A 190 -1.37 15.26 -3.36
CA LEU A 190 -0.78 13.94 -3.17
C LEU A 190 -1.52 12.85 -3.97
N GLN A 191 -2.85 12.87 -3.94
CA GLN A 191 -3.71 11.95 -4.71
C GLN A 191 -3.42 12.03 -6.22
N GLN A 192 -3.31 13.24 -6.77
CA GLN A 192 -3.00 13.43 -8.18
C GLN A 192 -1.59 12.99 -8.53
N ALA A 193 -0.58 13.37 -7.73
CA ALA A 193 0.80 12.96 -7.98
C ALA A 193 0.93 11.43 -7.93
N TYR A 194 0.24 10.78 -6.99
CA TYR A 194 0.25 9.32 -6.88
C TYR A 194 -0.41 8.65 -8.07
N ARG A 195 -1.54 9.18 -8.55
CA ARG A 195 -2.18 8.73 -9.80
C ARG A 195 -1.22 8.81 -11.00
N LEU A 196 -0.54 9.95 -11.17
CA LEU A 196 0.40 10.15 -12.27
C LEU A 196 1.60 9.20 -12.19
N TYR A 197 2.10 8.96 -10.98
CA TYR A 197 3.13 7.95 -10.72
C TYR A 197 2.66 6.56 -11.12
N ALA A 198 1.49 6.13 -10.67
CA ALA A 198 0.96 4.79 -10.98
C ALA A 198 0.69 4.61 -12.48
N LEU A 199 0.21 5.65 -13.16
CA LEU A 199 0.05 5.67 -14.62
C LEU A 199 1.39 5.52 -15.34
N ALA A 200 2.41 6.29 -14.93
CA ALA A 200 3.75 6.18 -15.50
C ALA A 200 4.37 4.79 -15.27
N LEU A 201 4.22 4.23 -14.07
CA LEU A 201 4.66 2.88 -13.73
C LEU A 201 4.00 1.80 -14.61
N SER A 202 2.74 2.01 -14.99
CA SER A 202 2.02 1.10 -15.90
C SER A 202 2.39 1.25 -17.38
N GLY A 203 3.27 2.20 -17.72
CA GLY A 203 3.61 2.58 -19.10
C GLY A 203 2.58 3.49 -19.79
N ASN A 204 1.57 3.99 -19.07
CA ASN A 204 0.48 4.82 -19.61
C ASN A 204 0.58 6.28 -19.14
N THR A 205 1.77 6.84 -19.26
CA THR A 205 2.14 8.17 -18.76
C THR A 205 1.21 9.29 -19.29
N GLU A 206 0.71 10.12 -18.38
CA GLU A 206 -0.10 11.32 -18.69
C GLU A 206 0.75 12.61 -18.60
N LEU A 207 1.67 12.80 -19.56
CA LEU A 207 2.62 13.92 -19.55
C LEU A 207 1.94 15.30 -19.47
N GLY A 208 0.79 15.49 -20.12
CA GLY A 208 0.05 16.76 -20.06
C GLY A 208 -0.41 17.10 -18.65
N ALA A 209 -0.91 16.10 -17.91
CA ALA A 209 -1.33 16.28 -16.52
C ALA A 209 -0.13 16.45 -15.57
N MET A 210 0.98 15.76 -15.83
CA MET A 210 2.25 15.96 -15.10
C MET A 210 2.81 17.37 -15.29
N ASN A 211 2.79 17.89 -16.53
CA ASN A 211 3.24 19.24 -16.82
C ASN A 211 2.35 20.27 -16.10
N ARG A 212 1.01 20.13 -16.18
CA ARG A 212 0.08 21.01 -15.46
C ARG A 212 0.37 21.08 -13.96
N MET A 213 0.67 19.94 -13.35
CA MET A 213 0.98 19.87 -11.92
C MET A 213 2.35 20.47 -11.57
N ARG A 214 3.33 20.32 -12.46
CA ARG A 214 4.68 20.90 -12.30
C ARG A 214 4.66 22.43 -12.25
N GLU A 215 3.72 23.07 -12.93
CA GLU A 215 3.58 24.54 -12.93
C GLU A 215 3.01 25.10 -11.61
N ILE A 216 2.67 24.26 -10.62
CA ILE A 216 2.21 24.69 -9.29
C ILE A 216 3.43 25.06 -8.44
N ALA A 217 3.62 26.36 -8.19
CA ALA A 217 4.79 26.89 -7.47
C ALA A 217 4.89 26.39 -6.02
N ASP A 218 3.75 26.30 -5.32
CA ASP A 218 3.62 25.93 -3.91
C ASP A 218 3.14 24.49 -3.72
N LEU A 219 3.54 23.58 -4.63
CA LEU A 219 3.17 22.17 -4.56
C LEU A 219 3.67 21.53 -3.26
N ASN A 220 2.79 20.79 -2.57
CA ASN A 220 3.12 20.04 -1.36
C ASN A 220 4.37 19.15 -1.56
N LEU A 221 5.23 19.08 -0.55
CA LEU A 221 6.52 18.39 -0.63
C LEU A 221 6.38 16.91 -1.03
N GLN A 222 5.40 16.18 -0.47
CA GLN A 222 5.19 14.77 -0.80
C GLN A 222 4.69 14.61 -2.24
N ALA A 223 3.80 15.50 -2.68
CA ALA A 223 3.31 15.52 -4.05
C ALA A 223 4.43 15.84 -5.05
N LYS A 224 5.35 16.75 -4.69
CA LYS A 224 6.53 17.12 -5.48
C LYS A 224 7.48 15.93 -5.67
N TRP A 225 7.84 15.23 -4.59
CA TRP A 225 8.66 14.02 -4.67
C TRP A 225 7.99 12.92 -5.50
N ARG A 226 6.69 12.71 -5.31
CA ARG A 226 5.94 11.70 -6.07
C ARG A 226 5.83 12.06 -7.56
N LEU A 227 5.64 13.34 -7.89
CA LEU A 227 5.62 13.83 -9.27
C LEU A 227 6.99 13.66 -9.93
N ALA A 228 8.09 13.95 -9.22
CA ALA A 228 9.43 13.70 -9.73
C ALA A 228 9.67 12.21 -10.02
N ALA A 229 9.24 11.31 -9.13
CA ALA A 229 9.29 9.87 -9.39
C ALA A 229 8.48 9.48 -10.65
N ALA A 230 7.32 10.09 -10.88
CA ALA A 230 6.55 9.89 -12.11
C ALA A 230 7.32 10.35 -13.37
N TYR A 231 8.04 11.49 -13.31
CA TYR A 231 8.90 11.94 -14.41
C TYR A 231 10.07 10.99 -14.67
N ALA A 232 10.69 10.45 -13.62
CA ALA A 232 11.76 9.47 -13.75
C ALA A 232 11.25 8.19 -14.45
N LEU A 233 10.11 7.66 -14.04
CA LEU A 233 9.46 6.52 -14.69
C LEU A 233 9.05 6.82 -16.14
N ALA A 234 8.68 8.06 -16.44
CA ALA A 234 8.38 8.52 -17.79
C ALA A 234 9.62 8.74 -18.68
N GLY A 235 10.82 8.38 -18.22
CA GLY A 235 12.07 8.56 -18.96
C GLY A 235 12.53 10.02 -19.04
N LYS A 236 12.17 10.86 -18.06
CA LYS A 236 12.54 12.28 -17.98
C LYS A 236 13.32 12.59 -16.69
N PRO A 237 14.49 11.98 -16.47
CA PRO A 237 15.27 12.13 -15.23
C PRO A 237 15.70 13.58 -14.97
N ASP A 238 16.02 14.37 -16.00
CA ASP A 238 16.44 15.77 -15.82
C ASP A 238 15.30 16.63 -15.23
N VAL A 239 14.07 16.41 -15.70
CA VAL A 239 12.88 17.10 -15.17
C VAL A 239 12.60 16.65 -13.75
N ALA A 240 12.73 15.34 -13.47
CA ALA A 240 12.60 14.80 -12.12
C ALA A 240 13.59 15.46 -11.15
N ASN A 241 14.88 15.52 -11.53
CA ASN A 241 15.94 16.11 -10.72
C ASN A 241 15.71 17.61 -10.49
N SER A 242 15.29 18.36 -11.52
CA SER A 242 14.98 19.78 -11.37
C SER A 242 13.83 20.05 -10.39
N LEU A 243 12.86 19.13 -10.31
CA LEU A 243 11.69 19.27 -9.44
C LEU A 243 12.04 19.13 -7.96
N VAL A 244 13.02 18.29 -7.63
CA VAL A 244 13.44 17.99 -6.25
C VAL A 244 14.77 18.61 -5.88
N PHE A 245 15.35 19.42 -6.76
CA PHE A 245 16.56 20.18 -6.48
C PHE A 245 16.33 21.09 -5.27
N ASN A 246 17.12 20.92 -4.21
CA ASN A 246 16.96 21.58 -2.90
C ASN A 246 15.60 21.34 -2.21
N ALA A 247 14.86 20.30 -2.59
CA ALA A 247 13.70 19.87 -1.82
C ALA A 247 14.16 19.19 -0.52
N SER A 248 13.49 19.49 0.59
CA SER A 248 13.73 18.81 1.86
C SER A 248 13.40 17.31 1.73
N ASP A 249 14.25 16.48 2.31
CA ASP A 249 14.03 15.05 2.55
C ASP A 249 13.52 14.76 3.97
N ALA A 250 13.42 15.79 4.82
CA ALA A 250 12.88 15.67 6.16
C ALA A 250 11.35 15.42 6.12
N VAL A 251 10.93 14.34 6.77
CA VAL A 251 9.53 14.05 7.05
C VAL A 251 9.19 14.71 8.38
N GLU A 252 8.26 15.67 8.37
CA GLU A 252 7.77 16.27 9.62
C GLU A 252 7.11 15.20 10.50
N ASP A 253 7.38 15.25 11.82
CA ASP A 253 6.78 14.32 12.77
C ASP A 253 5.25 14.38 12.70
N TYR A 254 4.61 13.21 12.69
CA TYR A 254 3.17 13.10 12.72
C TYR A 254 2.63 13.71 14.01
N ARG A 255 2.01 14.90 13.93
CA ARG A 255 1.36 15.52 15.09
C ARG A 255 0.12 14.69 15.43
N SER A 256 0.21 13.95 16.54
CA SER A 256 -0.92 13.26 17.19
C SER A 256 -1.94 14.23 17.75
#